data_AF-A0A7Y2LZ53-F1
#
_entry.id   AF-A0A7Y2LZ53-F1
#
_cell.length_a   1.000
_cell.length_b   1.000
_cell.length_c   1.000
_cell.angle_alpha   90.00
_cell.angle_beta   90.00
_cell.angle_gamma   90.00
#
_symmetry.space_group_name_H-M   'P 1'
#
loop_
_entity.id
_entity.type
_entity.pdbx_description
1 polymer ?
#
loop_
_entity_poly.entity_id
_entity_poly.type
_entity_poly.pdbx_seq_one_letter_code
_entity_poly.pdbx_strand_id
1 'polypeptide(L)' 'MPQARVRRGRDGRTGTRLSELVGVSIVNLSVLKNDRARAIRHSILSAICRVLDCEVGDLLVRADA' A
#
# COMPACT_ATOMS: atom_id res chain seq x y z
N MET A 1 -17.06 -1.60 4.09
CA MET A 1 -15.90 -0.80 3.65
C MET A 1 -15.06 -1.64 2.69
N PRO A 2 -14.49 -1.04 1.66
CA PRO A 2 -13.80 -1.72 0.55
C PRO A 2 -12.41 -2.07 0.93
N GLN A 3 -12.03 -3.25 0.52
CA GLN A 3 -10.74 -3.80 0.81
C GLN A 3 -9.76 -3.29 -0.26
N ALA A 4 -9.01 -2.24 0.06
CA ALA A 4 -7.97 -1.69 -0.79
C ALA A 4 -6.69 -2.55 -0.72
N ARG A 5 -6.60 -3.56 -1.60
CA ARG A 5 -5.41 -4.42 -1.70
C ARG A 5 -4.24 -3.66 -2.30
N VAL A 6 -3.15 -3.55 -1.54
CA VAL A 6 -1.85 -3.14 -2.11
C VAL A 6 -1.39 -4.24 -3.07
N ARG A 7 -1.47 -3.98 -4.38
CA ARG A 7 -0.94 -4.88 -5.42
C ARG A 7 0.58 -5.01 -5.31
N ARG A 8 1.15 -6.10 -5.84
CA ARG A 8 2.60 -6.11 -6.15
C ARG A 8 2.87 -4.97 -7.13
N GLY A 9 3.90 -4.17 -6.86
CA GLY A 9 4.30 -3.08 -7.73
C GLY A 9 4.43 -3.54 -9.17
N ARG A 10 4.10 -2.66 -10.11
CA ARG A 10 4.12 -2.90 -11.57
C ARG A 10 5.46 -3.45 -12.08
N ASP A 11 6.50 -3.23 -11.29
CA ASP A 11 7.92 -3.55 -11.48
C ASP A 11 8.43 -4.82 -10.75
N GLY A 12 7.59 -5.54 -10.00
CA GLY A 12 7.96 -6.84 -9.41
C GLY A 12 8.77 -6.81 -8.10
N ARG A 13 8.84 -5.67 -7.39
CA ARG A 13 9.51 -5.57 -6.08
C ARG A 13 8.93 -6.51 -5.00
N THR A 14 9.81 -7.06 -4.14
CA THR A 14 9.42 -7.88 -2.99
C THR A 14 8.83 -7.03 -1.86
N GLY A 15 8.00 -7.64 -1.00
CA GLY A 15 7.40 -6.94 0.14
C GLY A 15 8.44 -6.34 1.10
N THR A 16 9.53 -7.07 1.36
CA THR A 16 10.65 -6.59 2.17
C THR A 16 11.27 -5.33 1.55
N ARG A 17 11.56 -5.35 0.25
CA ARG A 17 12.14 -4.19 -0.43
C ARG A 17 11.21 -2.98 -0.44
N LEU A 18 9.91 -3.20 -0.62
CA LEU A 18 8.93 -2.12 -0.56
C LEU A 18 8.85 -1.52 0.84
N SER A 19 8.94 -2.33 1.90
CA SER A 19 8.90 -1.85 3.28
C SER A 19 10.09 -0.94 3.62
N GLU A 20 11.29 -1.28 3.13
CA GLU A 20 12.50 -0.46 3.26
C GLU A 20 12.34 0.89 2.54
N LEU A 21 11.88 0.88 1.29
CA LEU A 21 11.74 2.08 0.46
C LEU A 21 10.68 3.05 0.99
N VAL A 22 9.59 2.52 1.55
CA VAL A 22 8.49 3.31 2.12
C VAL A 22 8.81 3.78 3.54
N GLY A 23 9.77 3.16 4.23
CA GLY A 23 10.12 3.49 5.61
C GLY A 23 9.09 2.96 6.64
N VAL A 24 8.53 1.77 6.38
CA VAL A 24 7.59 1.10 7.30
C VAL A 24 8.07 -0.31 7.63
N SER A 25 7.62 -0.86 8.76
CA SER A 25 7.93 -2.25 9.09
C SER A 25 7.28 -3.21 8.09
N ILE A 26 7.92 -4.37 7.87
CA ILE A 26 7.35 -5.46 7.07
C ILE A 26 5.99 -5.91 7.60
N VAL A 27 5.78 -5.83 8.92
CA VAL A 27 4.51 -6.14 9.58
C VAL A 27 3.43 -5.15 9.17
N ASN A 28 3.69 -3.84 9.23
CA ASN A 28 2.74 -2.80 8.81
C ASN A 28 2.36 -2.95 7.33
N LEU A 29 3.35 -3.19 6.48
CA LEU A 29 3.11 -3.42 5.06
C LEU A 29 2.28 -4.70 4.82
N SER A 30 2.52 -5.76 5.58
CA SER A 30 1.74 -7.01 5.50
C SER A 30 0.28 -6.79 5.94
N VAL A 31 0.05 -5.99 6.98
CA VAL A 31 -1.31 -5.62 7.42
C VAL A 31 -2.04 -4.85 6.32
N LEU A 32 -1.37 -3.89 5.67
CA LEU A 32 -1.91 -3.12 4.55
C LEU A 32 -2.22 -3.99 3.34
N LYS A 33 -1.25 -4.82 2.91
CA LYS A 33 -1.36 -5.66 1.71
C LYS A 33 -2.47 -6.72 1.79
N ASN A 34 -2.77 -7.18 3.01
CA ASN A 34 -3.77 -8.21 3.26
C ASN A 34 -5.11 -7.64 3.72
N ASP A 35 -5.40 -6.35 3.47
CA ASP A 35 -6.68 -5.70 3.81
C ASP A 35 -7.04 -5.74 5.30
N ARG A 36 -6.05 -5.80 6.20
CA ARG A 36 -6.27 -5.86 7.66
C ARG A 36 -6.04 -4.52 8.35
N ALA A 37 -5.70 -3.48 7.60
CA ALA A 37 -5.47 -2.16 8.16
C ALA A 37 -6.79 -1.47 8.52
N ARG A 38 -6.86 -0.91 9.74
CA ARG A 38 -8.00 -0.08 10.17
C ARG A 38 -7.87 1.37 9.73
N ALA A 39 -6.65 1.85 9.61
CA ALA A 39 -6.31 3.20 9.20
C ALA A 39 -4.91 3.21 8.55
N ILE A 40 -4.65 4.23 7.74
CA ILE A 40 -3.33 4.51 7.15
C ILE A 40 -3.04 6.00 7.28
N ARG A 41 -1.81 6.37 7.63
CA ARG A 41 -1.36 7.77 7.59
C ARG A 41 -1.19 8.21 6.15
N HIS A 42 -1.63 9.43 5.82
CA HIS A 42 -1.42 10.00 4.49
C HIS A 42 0.06 10.01 4.06
N SER A 43 0.99 10.24 4.98
CA SER A 43 2.43 10.19 4.69
C SER A 43 2.91 8.82 4.19
N ILE A 44 2.37 7.73 4.77
CA ILE A 44 2.69 6.36 4.34
C ILE A 44 2.05 6.08 2.98
N LEU A 45 0.78 6.45 2.80
CA LEU A 45 0.08 6.30 1.52
C LEU A 45 0.81 7.02 0.39
N SER A 46 1.20 8.27 0.61
CA SER A 46 1.95 9.10 -0.34
C SER A 46 3.33 8.50 -0.66
N ALA A 47 4.03 7.96 0.34
CA ALA A 47 5.30 7.29 0.13
C ALA A 47 5.15 6.02 -0.72
N ILE A 48 4.11 5.21 -0.49
CA ILE A 48 3.81 4.04 -1.32
C ILE A 48 3.57 4.45 -2.77
N CYS A 49 2.72 5.46 -3.00
CA CYS A 49 2.43 6.00 -4.33
C CYS A 49 3.70 6.46 -5.06
N ARG A 50 4.60 7.18 -4.37
CA ARG A 50 5.88 7.61 -4.96
C ARG A 50 6.79 6.44 -5.33
N VAL A 51 6.86 5.41 -4.49
CA VAL A 51 7.74 4.25 -4.74
C VAL A 51 7.20 3.37 -5.87
N LEU A 52 5.87 3.25 -5.96
CA LEU A 52 5.18 2.44 -6.96
C LEU A 52 4.86 3.19 -8.25
N ASP A 53 5.14 4.50 -8.31
CA ASP A 53 4.81 5.39 -9.42
C ASP A 53 3.33 5.30 -9.81
N CYS A 54 2.45 5.52 -8.83
CA CYS A 54 1.01 5.46 -9.00
C CYS A 54 0.29 6.55 -8.22
N GLU A 55 -0.99 6.75 -8.53
CA GLU A 55 -1.86 7.67 -7.80
C GLU A 55 -2.63 6.96 -6.67
N VAL A 56 -3.23 7.76 -5.78
CA VAL A 56 -4.07 7.24 -4.69
C VAL A 56 -5.28 6.49 -5.24
N GLY A 57 -5.86 6.97 -6.34
CA GLY A 57 -6.99 6.31 -7.01
C GLY A 57 -6.66 4.94 -7.59
N ASP A 58 -5.38 4.65 -7.84
CA ASP A 58 -4.93 3.34 -8.30
C ASP A 58 -4.83 2.31 -7.16
N LEU A 59 -4.69 2.79 -5.91
CA LEU A 59 -4.53 1.94 -4.72
C LEU A 59 -5.82 1.80 -3.90
N LEU A 60 -6.61 2.87 -3.80
CA LEU A 60 -7.83 2.92 -2.98
C LEU A 60 -9.06 2.99 -3.86
N VAL A 61 -10.00 2.07 -3.63
CA VAL A 61 -11.31 2.03 -4.30
C VAL A 61 -12.43 1.97 -3.27
N ARG A 62 -13.65 2.35 -3.66
CA ARG A 62 -14.85 2.12 -2.84
C ARG A 62 -15.30 0.63 -2.91
N ALA A 63 -16.18 0.16 -2.01
CA ALA A 63 -16.46 -1.28 -1.66
C ALA A 63 -17.76 -1.71 -2.22
N ASP A 64 -18.63 -0.74 -2.01
CA ASP A 64 -19.91 -0.44 -2.52
C ASP A 64 -19.83 0.00 -3.98
N ALA A 65 -18.62 0.12 -4.55
CA ALA A 65 -18.42 0.32 -5.99
C ALA A 65 -18.26 -1.01 -6.71
#